data_AF-A0A9X5CMV6-F1
#
_entry.id   AF-A0A9X5CMV6-F1
#
_cell.length_a   1.000
_cell.length_b   1.000
_cell.length_c   1.000
_cell.angle_alpha   90.00
_cell.angle_beta   90.00
_cell.angle_gamma   90.00
#
_symmetry.space_group_name_H-M   'P 1'
#
loop_
_entity.id
_entity.type
_entity.pdbx_description
1 polymer ?
#
loop_
_entity_poly.entity_id
_entity_poly.type
_entity_poly.pdbx_seq_one_letter_code
_entity_poly.pdbx_strand_id
1 'polypeptide(L)'
;ALVAVSAAQSADGRIADLPALREAARSHGARTYVDFSQAAGWLPVEAGAYDYTVAITFKWLLGAHGAAFLTVPEDFGDLVPVQAGWTAGENPWDSCYGPVAELAHSARRFDTTPALFSWAALRASLTLLEELGVDAVRAHDLALADRFRAGLASLGHEPLPAPGSPIVSVPGLGRLQPELSRAGIEVSNRAGNLRASFHLHNTAADVDRLLDALSG
;
A
#
# COMPACT_ATOMS: atom_id res chain seq x y z
N ALA A 1 9.33 16.26 -16.32
CA ALA A 1 8.34 15.17 -16.53
C ALA A 1 8.30 14.28 -15.29
N LEU A 2 7.22 13.53 -15.06
CA LEU A 2 7.05 12.66 -13.90
C LEU A 2 6.60 11.27 -14.35
N VAL A 3 7.19 10.22 -13.79
CA VAL A 3 6.72 8.83 -13.90
C VAL A 3 6.07 8.45 -12.57
N ALA A 4 4.75 8.23 -12.59
CA ALA A 4 3.98 7.84 -11.42
C ALA A 4 3.56 6.37 -11.51
N VAL A 5 3.87 5.58 -10.47
CA VAL A 5 3.61 4.14 -10.44
C VAL A 5 3.23 3.67 -9.04
N SER A 6 2.39 2.64 -8.94
CA SER A 6 2.22 1.90 -7.68
C SER A 6 3.23 0.75 -7.62
N ALA A 7 3.94 0.61 -6.50
CA ALA A 7 4.92 -0.46 -6.28
C ALA A 7 4.30 -1.85 -6.44
N ALA A 8 3.08 -2.02 -5.93
CA ALA A 8 2.23 -3.19 -6.16
C ALA A 8 0.87 -2.73 -6.69
N GLN A 9 0.38 -3.40 -7.74
CA GLN A 9 -0.87 -3.06 -8.40
C GLN A 9 -2.07 -3.55 -7.57
N SER A 10 -2.97 -2.63 -7.20
CA SER A 10 -4.12 -3.00 -6.38
C SER A 10 -5.12 -3.93 -7.08
N ALA A 11 -5.15 -3.94 -8.40
CA ALA A 11 -6.13 -4.70 -9.18
C ALA A 11 -5.75 -6.19 -9.33
N ASP A 12 -4.46 -6.47 -9.51
CA ASP A 12 -3.96 -7.78 -9.92
C ASP A 12 -2.73 -8.26 -9.14
N GLY A 13 -2.19 -7.45 -8.24
CA GLY A 13 -1.05 -7.81 -7.41
C GLY A 13 0.31 -7.72 -8.09
N ARG A 14 0.40 -7.35 -9.38
CA ARG A 14 1.69 -7.24 -10.07
C ARG A 14 2.60 -6.25 -9.35
N ILE A 15 3.87 -6.62 -9.19
CA ILE A 15 4.89 -5.76 -8.58
C ILE A 15 5.65 -5.09 -9.72
N ALA A 16 5.83 -3.77 -9.63
CA ALA A 16 6.59 -3.02 -10.61
C ALA A 16 8.10 -3.29 -10.44
N ASP A 17 8.82 -3.36 -11.55
CA ASP A 17 10.30 -3.33 -11.53
C ASP A 17 10.76 -1.89 -11.26
N LEU A 18 10.75 -1.52 -9.98
CA LEU A 18 11.08 -0.16 -9.56
C LEU A 18 12.54 0.24 -9.86
N PRO A 19 13.54 -0.65 -9.71
CA PRO A 19 14.91 -0.35 -10.14
C PRO A 19 15.01 -0.02 -11.64
N ALA A 20 14.39 -0.82 -12.51
CA ALA A 20 14.39 -0.55 -13.95
C ALA A 20 13.64 0.74 -14.29
N LEU A 21 12.50 0.99 -13.63
CA LEU A 21 11.72 2.21 -13.81
C LEU A 21 12.50 3.46 -13.39
N ARG A 22 13.20 3.42 -12.25
CA ARG A 22 14.06 4.51 -11.78
C ARG A 22 15.15 4.81 -12.79
N GLU A 23 15.81 3.78 -13.31
CA GLU A 23 16.88 3.96 -14.30
C GLU A 23 16.36 4.57 -15.59
N ALA A 24 15.22 4.09 -16.10
CA ALA A 24 14.58 4.65 -17.28
C ALA A 24 14.11 6.11 -17.09
N ALA A 25 13.56 6.44 -15.92
CA ALA A 25 13.15 7.81 -15.60
C ALA A 25 14.37 8.75 -15.57
N ARG A 26 15.44 8.32 -14.90
CA ARG A 26 16.72 9.05 -14.82
C ARG A 26 17.32 9.32 -16.19
N SER A 27 17.32 8.33 -17.09
CA SER A 27 17.88 8.48 -18.44
C SER A 27 17.11 9.49 -19.32
N HIS A 28 15.88 9.83 -18.94
CA HIS A 28 15.03 10.80 -19.64
C HIS A 28 14.84 12.11 -18.87
N GLY A 29 15.56 12.33 -17.76
CA GLY A 29 15.40 13.51 -16.91
C GLY A 29 14.00 13.64 -16.30
N ALA A 30 13.30 12.51 -16.09
CA ALA A 30 12.02 12.47 -15.42
C ALA A 30 12.20 12.15 -13.93
N ARG A 31 11.39 12.79 -13.09
CA ARG A 31 11.26 12.45 -11.66
C ARG A 31 10.39 11.19 -11.50
N THR A 32 10.49 10.54 -10.36
CA THR A 32 9.76 9.33 -9.98
C THR A 32 8.79 9.59 -8.83
N TYR A 33 7.57 9.09 -8.95
CA TYR A 33 6.59 9.03 -7.87
C TYR A 33 6.18 7.57 -7.66
N VAL A 34 6.41 7.04 -6.46
CA VAL A 34 6.10 5.63 -6.14
C VAL A 34 5.08 5.55 -5.01
N ASP A 35 3.93 4.95 -5.31
CA ASP A 35 2.88 4.67 -4.33
C ASP A 35 3.06 3.26 -3.75
N PHE A 36 3.42 3.18 -2.47
CA PHE A 36 3.60 1.96 -1.69
C PHE A 36 2.34 1.54 -0.92
N SER A 37 1.17 2.13 -1.18
CA SER A 37 -0.08 1.83 -0.47
C SER A 37 -0.51 0.35 -0.52
N GLN A 38 -0.02 -0.44 -1.47
CA GLN A 38 -0.25 -1.88 -1.57
C GLN A 38 0.98 -2.74 -1.22
N ALA A 39 2.05 -2.11 -0.74
CA ALA A 39 3.37 -2.72 -0.59
C ALA A 39 3.96 -2.50 0.83
N ALA A 40 3.82 -1.30 1.40
CA ALA A 40 4.38 -0.94 2.69
C ALA A 40 3.83 -1.85 3.81
N GLY A 41 4.71 -2.59 4.47
CA GLY A 41 4.37 -3.54 5.55
C GLY A 41 4.72 -4.99 5.23
N TRP A 42 4.83 -5.36 3.94
CA TRP A 42 5.25 -6.72 3.51
C TRP A 42 6.30 -6.68 2.39
N LEU A 43 6.41 -5.59 1.63
CA LEU A 43 7.49 -5.37 0.69
C LEU A 43 8.43 -4.30 1.25
N PRO A 44 9.76 -4.51 1.18
CA PRO A 44 10.73 -3.50 1.58
C PRO A 44 10.51 -2.17 0.86
N VAL A 45 10.54 -1.06 1.61
CA VAL A 45 10.35 0.29 1.09
C VAL A 45 11.68 1.03 1.11
N GLU A 46 12.22 1.32 -0.08
CA GLU A 46 13.43 2.14 -0.25
C GLU A 46 13.03 3.57 -0.58
N ALA A 47 12.49 4.32 0.39
CA ALA A 47 11.92 5.64 0.10
C ALA A 47 12.94 6.62 -0.54
N GLY A 48 14.20 6.58 -0.09
CA GLY A 48 15.27 7.43 -0.62
C GLY A 48 15.78 7.06 -2.02
N ALA A 49 15.27 5.98 -2.61
CA ALA A 49 15.62 5.58 -3.98
C ALA A 49 14.82 6.34 -5.06
N TYR A 50 13.77 7.07 -4.68
CA TYR A 50 12.83 7.73 -5.60
C TYR A 50 12.61 9.19 -5.18
N ASP A 51 12.19 10.05 -6.11
CA ASP A 51 12.02 11.47 -5.83
C ASP A 51 10.85 11.72 -4.88
N TYR A 52 9.73 11.04 -5.09
CA TYR A 52 8.55 11.11 -4.23
C TYR A 52 8.05 9.72 -3.92
N THR A 53 7.75 9.44 -2.65
CA THR A 53 7.04 8.21 -2.29
C THR A 53 5.89 8.48 -1.35
N VAL A 54 4.82 7.69 -1.49
CA VAL A 54 3.66 7.77 -0.61
C VAL A 54 3.25 6.41 -0.10
N ALA A 55 2.59 6.38 1.05
CA ALA A 55 1.89 5.19 1.53
C ALA A 55 0.73 5.58 2.45
N ILE A 56 -0.47 5.11 2.17
CA ILE A 56 -1.56 5.14 3.17
C ILE A 56 -1.36 4.04 4.21
N THR A 57 -1.83 4.27 5.42
CA THR A 57 -1.52 3.36 6.54
C THR A 57 -2.60 2.33 6.83
N PHE A 58 -3.84 2.56 6.39
CA PHE A 58 -4.99 1.69 6.72
C PHE A 58 -5.09 0.38 5.94
N LYS A 59 -4.01 -0.02 5.25
CA LYS A 59 -3.91 -1.27 4.51
C LYS A 59 -2.89 -2.19 5.17
N TRP A 60 -1.80 -2.48 4.47
CA TRP A 60 -0.72 -3.37 4.88
C TRP A 60 0.10 -2.86 6.07
N LEU A 61 -0.06 -1.58 6.44
CA LEU A 61 0.53 -1.02 7.67
C LEU A 61 -0.39 -1.16 8.90
N LEU A 62 -1.56 -1.81 8.77
CA LEU A 62 -2.49 -2.10 9.86
C LEU A 62 -2.97 -0.85 10.64
N GLY A 63 -2.87 0.33 10.04
CA GLY A 63 -3.31 1.59 10.65
C GLY A 63 -4.81 1.80 10.60
N ALA A 64 -5.31 2.79 11.33
CA ALA A 64 -6.66 3.31 11.12
C ALA A 64 -6.67 4.30 9.93
N HIS A 65 -7.86 4.56 9.37
CA HIS A 65 -8.03 5.66 8.42
C HIS A 65 -7.58 7.00 9.06
N GLY A 66 -6.97 7.88 8.28
CA GLY A 66 -6.57 9.22 8.73
C GLY A 66 -5.07 9.49 8.80
N ALA A 67 -4.22 8.55 8.37
CA ALA A 67 -2.78 8.77 8.23
C ALA A 67 -2.23 8.25 6.90
N ALA A 68 -1.21 8.94 6.40
CA ALA A 68 -0.42 8.58 5.23
C ALA A 68 0.99 9.17 5.40
N PHE A 69 1.95 8.58 4.71
CA PHE A 69 3.31 9.09 4.62
C PHE A 69 3.58 9.69 3.24
N LEU A 70 4.39 10.74 3.22
CA LEU A 70 4.97 11.34 2.03
C LEU A 70 6.47 11.50 2.30
N THR A 71 7.29 11.10 1.34
CA THR A 71 8.70 11.49 1.26
C THR A 71 8.91 12.32 0.01
N VAL A 72 9.77 13.33 0.14
CA VAL A 72 10.10 14.30 -0.89
C VAL A 72 11.61 14.53 -0.87
N PRO A 73 12.21 15.07 -1.94
CA PRO A 73 13.62 15.45 -1.91
C PRO A 73 13.84 16.57 -0.88
N GLU A 74 15.09 16.78 -0.45
CA GLU A 74 15.43 17.83 0.53
C GLU A 74 15.07 19.24 0.02
N ASP A 75 15.12 19.47 -1.29
CA ASP A 75 14.69 20.71 -1.94
C ASP A 75 13.19 20.74 -2.27
N PHE A 76 12.44 19.74 -1.80
CA PHE A 76 11.02 19.49 -2.07
C PHE A 76 10.64 19.19 -3.51
N GLY A 77 11.60 19.20 -4.44
CA GLY A 77 11.38 18.91 -5.84
C GLY A 77 10.29 19.76 -6.50
N ASP A 78 10.36 21.09 -6.35
CA ASP A 78 9.41 22.04 -6.95
C ASP A 78 7.94 21.91 -6.45
N LEU A 79 7.69 21.10 -5.42
CA LEU A 79 6.34 20.93 -4.88
C LEU A 79 5.89 22.19 -4.11
N VAL A 80 4.67 22.64 -4.43
CA VAL A 80 3.99 23.72 -3.72
C VAL A 80 2.85 23.12 -2.90
N PRO A 81 2.80 23.34 -1.57
CA PRO A 81 1.68 22.90 -0.75
C PRO A 81 0.36 23.56 -1.18
N VAL A 82 -0.62 22.75 -1.60
CA VAL A 82 -1.94 23.24 -2.03
C VAL A 82 -2.98 23.28 -0.91
N GLN A 83 -2.73 22.57 0.19
CA GLN A 83 -3.59 22.51 1.38
C GLN A 83 -2.84 23.00 2.63
N ALA A 84 -1.94 23.98 2.47
CA ALA A 84 -1.21 24.56 3.59
C ALA A 84 -2.18 25.16 4.62
N GLY A 85 -2.17 24.61 5.83
CA GLY A 85 -2.83 25.16 7.00
C GLY A 85 -1.80 25.60 8.05
N TRP A 86 -2.27 25.86 9.27
CA TRP A 86 -1.42 26.27 10.39
C TRP A 86 -0.24 25.30 10.62
N THR A 87 -0.43 24.00 10.42
CA THR A 87 0.63 22.97 10.53
C THR A 87 1.78 23.14 9.55
N ALA A 88 1.51 23.74 8.39
CA ALA A 88 2.49 23.93 7.33
C ALA A 88 3.45 25.10 7.60
N GLY A 89 3.17 25.95 8.60
CA GLY A 89 4.07 27.03 9.01
C GLY A 89 5.33 26.51 9.71
N GLU A 90 6.44 27.27 9.64
CA GLU A 90 7.66 26.95 10.40
C GLU A 90 7.39 26.96 11.91
N ASN A 91 6.59 27.92 12.38
CA ASN A 91 6.01 27.94 13.72
C ASN A 91 4.48 27.77 13.62
N PRO A 92 3.93 26.56 13.86
CA PRO A 92 2.53 26.29 13.57
C PRO A 92 1.53 27.18 14.33
N TRP A 93 1.79 27.42 15.61
CA TRP A 93 0.89 28.20 16.46
C TRP A 93 0.85 29.69 16.10
N ASP A 94 1.91 30.21 15.50
CA ASP A 94 1.96 31.56 14.96
C ASP A 94 1.23 31.68 13.62
N SER A 95 0.91 30.53 13.00
CA SER A 95 0.26 30.41 11.68
C SER A 95 -1.24 30.08 11.78
N CYS A 96 -1.84 30.20 12.97
CA CYS A 96 -3.26 29.91 13.20
C CYS A 96 -4.21 30.92 12.54
N TYR A 97 -3.76 32.15 12.32
CA TYR A 97 -4.58 33.25 11.82
C TYR A 97 -3.89 33.99 10.68
N GLY A 98 -4.64 34.30 9.62
CA GLY A 98 -4.09 34.94 8.44
C GLY A 98 -3.31 33.99 7.54
N PRO A 99 -2.56 34.51 6.54
CA PRO A 99 -1.74 33.69 5.66
C PRO A 99 -0.54 33.10 6.40
N VAL A 100 -0.10 31.90 6.00
CA VAL A 100 1.15 31.31 6.48
C VAL A 100 2.31 32.18 5.96
N ALA A 101 2.98 32.89 6.87
CA ALA A 101 4.05 33.82 6.51
C ALA A 101 5.32 33.10 6.02
N GLU A 102 5.63 31.95 6.62
CA GLU A 102 6.79 31.14 6.30
C GLU A 102 6.42 29.65 6.38
N LEU A 103 6.61 28.93 5.26
CA LEU A 103 6.39 27.48 5.21
C LEU A 103 7.53 26.74 5.91
N ALA A 104 7.20 25.66 6.60
CA ALA A 104 8.15 24.83 7.31
C ALA A 104 9.32 24.39 6.42
N HIS A 105 10.56 24.44 6.89
CA HIS A 105 11.74 24.00 6.12
C HIS A 105 11.88 22.47 6.02
N SER A 106 10.90 21.73 6.52
CA SER A 106 10.80 20.28 6.41
C SER A 106 9.58 19.87 5.58
N ALA A 107 9.44 18.57 5.31
CA ALA A 107 8.27 18.01 4.65
C ALA A 107 6.93 18.30 5.38
N ARG A 108 6.97 18.75 6.65
CA ARG A 108 5.79 19.21 7.40
C ARG A 108 4.98 20.29 6.67
N ARG A 109 5.59 21.05 5.76
CA ARG A 109 4.87 22.01 4.90
C ARG A 109 3.74 21.36 4.08
N PHE A 110 3.78 20.05 3.89
CA PHE A 110 2.76 19.26 3.19
C PHE A 110 1.76 18.58 4.13
N ASP A 111 1.96 18.67 5.45
CA ASP A 111 1.04 18.09 6.43
C ASP A 111 -0.23 18.93 6.57
N THR A 112 -1.35 18.21 6.73
CA THR A 112 -2.61 18.78 7.19
C THR A 112 -2.74 18.60 8.70
N THR A 113 -3.76 19.21 9.31
CA THR A 113 -4.06 19.01 10.74
C THR A 113 -4.11 17.52 11.07
N PRO A 114 -3.25 17.01 11.98
CA PRO A 114 -3.11 15.58 12.21
C PRO A 114 -4.36 14.99 12.86
N ALA A 115 -4.81 13.83 12.36
CA ALA A 115 -5.82 13.01 13.01
C ALA A 115 -5.20 12.32 14.24
N LEU A 116 -5.18 13.01 15.38
CA LEU A 116 -4.42 12.62 16.58
C LEU A 116 -4.63 11.16 17.00
N PHE A 117 -5.87 10.67 17.02
CA PHE A 117 -6.16 9.28 17.41
C PHE A 117 -5.68 8.26 16.37
N SER A 118 -5.77 8.58 15.07
CA SER A 118 -5.24 7.71 14.02
C SER A 118 -3.72 7.57 14.12
N TRP A 119 -3.01 8.67 14.43
CA TRP A 119 -1.56 8.65 14.65
C TRP A 119 -1.17 7.89 15.93
N ALA A 120 -1.93 8.06 17.02
CA ALA A 120 -1.68 7.33 18.26
C ALA A 120 -1.86 5.81 18.07
N ALA A 121 -2.91 5.39 17.36
CA ALA A 121 -3.15 3.98 17.03
C ALA A 121 -2.10 3.43 16.06
N LEU A 122 -1.73 4.20 15.04
CA LEU A 122 -0.73 3.82 14.04
C LEU A 122 0.61 3.43 14.69
N ARG A 123 1.03 4.12 15.76
CA ARG A 123 2.27 3.77 16.47
C ARG A 123 2.29 2.30 16.90
N ALA A 124 1.18 1.78 17.45
CA ALA A 124 1.10 0.39 17.86
C ALA A 124 1.18 -0.58 16.67
N SER A 125 0.52 -0.26 15.56
CA SER A 125 0.59 -1.05 14.33
C SER A 125 2.00 -1.10 13.74
N LEU A 126 2.71 0.04 13.72
CA LEU A 126 4.10 0.10 13.24
C LEU A 126 5.05 -0.66 14.15
N THR A 127 4.91 -0.54 15.48
CA THR A 127 5.71 -1.32 16.44
C THR A 127 5.53 -2.82 16.23
N LEU A 128 4.29 -3.30 16.01
CA LEU A 128 4.05 -4.71 15.71
C LEU A 128 4.79 -5.16 14.43
N LEU A 129 4.72 -4.37 13.37
CA LEU A 129 5.39 -4.68 12.09
C LEU A 129 6.92 -4.66 12.22
N GLU A 130 7.46 -3.74 13.02
CA GLU A 130 8.89 -3.66 13.33
C GLU A 130 9.36 -4.86 14.17
N GLU A 131 8.56 -5.29 15.16
CA GLU A 131 8.84 -6.46 16.00
C GLU A 131 8.83 -7.77 15.20
N LEU A 132 7.87 -7.93 14.30
CA LEU A 132 7.79 -9.11 13.42
C LEU A 132 8.87 -9.09 12.33
N GLY A 133 9.17 -7.90 11.79
CA GLY A 133 10.08 -7.70 10.67
C GLY A 133 9.41 -7.95 9.31
N VAL A 134 9.59 -7.02 8.38
CA VAL A 134 8.96 -7.03 7.05
C VAL A 134 9.25 -8.32 6.27
N ASP A 135 10.46 -8.89 6.39
CA ASP A 135 10.82 -10.12 5.69
C ASP A 135 10.04 -11.35 6.21
N ALA A 136 9.78 -11.42 7.52
CA ALA A 136 8.98 -12.49 8.10
C ALA A 136 7.51 -12.36 7.70
N VAL A 137 6.98 -11.13 7.73
CA VAL A 137 5.63 -10.81 7.21
C VAL A 137 5.51 -11.25 5.75
N ARG A 138 6.49 -10.86 4.92
CA ARG A 138 6.53 -11.25 3.51
C ARG A 138 6.49 -12.75 3.32
N ALA A 139 7.34 -13.48 4.04
CA ALA A 139 7.43 -14.93 3.91
C ALA A 139 6.08 -15.61 4.25
N HIS A 140 5.42 -15.16 5.32
CA HIS A 140 4.09 -15.66 5.71
C HIS A 140 3.04 -15.37 4.64
N ASP A 141 2.93 -14.12 4.21
CA ASP A 141 1.90 -13.69 3.26
C ASP A 141 2.06 -14.39 1.91
N LEU A 142 3.31 -14.56 1.45
CA LEU A 142 3.61 -15.30 0.22
C LEU A 142 3.31 -16.79 0.33
N ALA A 143 3.61 -17.43 1.48
CA ALA A 143 3.27 -18.83 1.69
C ALA A 143 1.75 -19.07 1.59
N LEU A 144 0.93 -18.16 2.12
CA LEU A 144 -0.53 -18.24 2.00
C LEU A 144 -1.00 -18.01 0.55
N ALA A 145 -0.45 -17.00 -0.12
CA ALA A 145 -0.80 -16.70 -1.50
C ALA A 145 -0.40 -17.84 -2.45
N ASP A 146 0.75 -18.46 -2.25
CA ASP A 146 1.23 -19.59 -3.06
C ASP A 146 0.42 -20.86 -2.78
N ARG A 147 0.03 -21.11 -1.53
CA ARG A 147 -0.95 -22.16 -1.20
C ARG A 147 -2.26 -21.94 -1.96
N PHE A 148 -2.78 -20.71 -1.96
CA PHE A 148 -4.01 -20.38 -2.67
C PHE A 148 -3.86 -20.60 -4.19
N ARG A 149 -2.75 -20.15 -4.80
CA ARG A 149 -2.44 -20.40 -6.21
C ARG A 149 -2.40 -21.90 -6.54
N ALA A 150 -1.76 -22.71 -5.70
CA ALA A 150 -1.70 -24.16 -5.89
C ALA A 150 -3.08 -24.82 -5.77
N GLY A 151 -3.90 -24.38 -4.82
CA GLY A 151 -5.28 -24.83 -4.69
C GLY A 151 -6.15 -24.46 -5.89
N LEU A 152 -6.05 -23.21 -6.37
CA LEU A 152 -6.76 -22.75 -7.57
C LEU A 152 -6.40 -23.59 -8.81
N ALA A 153 -5.12 -23.92 -8.99
CA ALA A 153 -4.68 -24.80 -10.08
C ALA A 153 -5.35 -26.18 -10.02
N SER A 154 -5.55 -26.71 -8.82
CA SER A 154 -6.25 -27.99 -8.60
C SER A 154 -7.75 -27.91 -8.90
N LEU A 155 -8.34 -26.72 -8.78
CA LEU A 155 -9.73 -26.42 -9.14
C LEU A 155 -9.90 -26.02 -10.62
N GLY A 156 -8.83 -25.98 -11.42
CA GLY A 156 -8.87 -25.55 -12.82
C GLY A 156 -9.00 -24.04 -13.02
N HIS A 157 -8.67 -23.24 -12.00
CA HIS A 157 -8.62 -21.79 -12.09
C HIS A 157 -7.19 -21.28 -12.27
N GLU A 158 -6.99 -20.38 -13.22
CA GLU A 158 -5.70 -19.75 -13.48
C GLU A 158 -5.72 -18.29 -12.99
N PRO A 159 -5.01 -17.95 -11.90
CA PRO A 159 -4.88 -16.57 -11.44
C PRO A 159 -4.00 -15.74 -12.40
N LEU A 160 -4.21 -14.43 -12.40
CA LEU A 160 -3.33 -13.50 -13.11
C LEU A 160 -1.88 -13.60 -12.58
N PRO A 161 -0.87 -13.51 -13.47
CA PRO A 161 0.53 -13.65 -13.07
C PRO A 161 0.98 -12.45 -12.22
N ALA A 162 1.27 -12.71 -10.95
CA ALA A 162 1.82 -11.75 -9.98
C ALA A 162 2.80 -12.47 -9.03
N PRO A 163 3.95 -12.96 -9.54
CA PRO A 163 4.90 -13.71 -8.72
C PRO A 163 5.44 -12.86 -7.57
N GLY A 164 5.62 -13.48 -6.40
CA GLY A 164 6.15 -12.80 -5.22
C GLY A 164 5.21 -11.75 -4.62
N SER A 165 3.91 -11.81 -4.95
CA SER A 165 2.86 -10.94 -4.40
C SER A 165 1.92 -11.72 -3.47
N PRO A 166 1.48 -11.13 -2.34
CA PRO A 166 0.45 -11.71 -1.48
C PRO A 166 -0.98 -11.42 -2.00
N ILE A 167 -1.10 -10.68 -3.10
CA ILE A 167 -2.36 -10.43 -3.80
C ILE A 167 -2.52 -11.46 -4.90
N VAL A 168 -3.66 -12.16 -4.91
CA VAL A 168 -4.02 -13.15 -5.94
C VAL A 168 -5.33 -12.72 -6.58
N SER A 169 -5.30 -12.48 -7.89
CA SER A 169 -6.48 -12.13 -8.67
C SER A 169 -6.87 -13.25 -9.63
N VAL A 170 -8.12 -13.70 -9.59
CA VAL A 170 -8.65 -14.79 -10.40
C VAL A 170 -9.72 -14.25 -11.37
N PRO A 171 -9.49 -14.32 -12.69
CA PRO A 171 -10.42 -13.83 -13.69
C PRO A 171 -11.82 -14.46 -13.61
N GLY A 172 -12.86 -13.65 -13.83
CA GLY A 172 -14.25 -14.11 -13.94
C GLY A 172 -14.94 -14.52 -12.63
N LEU A 173 -14.17 -14.72 -11.54
CA LEU A 173 -14.71 -15.11 -10.24
C LEU A 173 -15.17 -13.93 -9.38
N GLY A 174 -14.95 -12.68 -9.81
CA GLY A 174 -15.33 -11.49 -9.03
C GLY A 174 -16.83 -11.41 -8.74
N ARG A 175 -17.66 -12.04 -9.58
CA ARG A 175 -19.11 -12.19 -9.39
C ARG A 175 -19.50 -12.93 -8.10
N LEU A 176 -18.60 -13.77 -7.55
CA LEU A 176 -18.85 -14.56 -6.35
C LEU A 176 -18.66 -13.76 -5.06
N GLN A 177 -18.10 -12.54 -5.12
CA GLN A 177 -17.80 -11.74 -3.93
C GLN A 177 -19.00 -11.54 -2.99
N PRO A 178 -20.24 -11.26 -3.46
CA PRO A 178 -21.39 -11.10 -2.56
C PRO A 178 -21.79 -12.40 -1.85
N GLU A 179 -21.59 -13.56 -2.47
CA GLU A 179 -21.85 -14.88 -1.87
C GLU A 179 -20.79 -15.22 -0.83
N LEU A 180 -19.53 -14.99 -1.15
CA LEU A 180 -18.40 -15.17 -0.24
C LEU A 180 -18.52 -14.30 1.01
N SER A 181 -18.89 -13.01 0.85
CA SER A 181 -19.11 -12.10 1.97
C SER A 181 -20.26 -12.58 2.88
N ARG A 182 -21.37 -13.06 2.32
CA ARG A 182 -22.46 -13.69 3.10
C ARG A 182 -22.00 -14.95 3.85
N ALA A 183 -21.04 -15.68 3.30
CA ALA A 183 -20.41 -16.82 3.95
C ALA A 183 -19.31 -16.41 4.95
N GLY A 184 -19.08 -15.11 5.17
CA GLY A 184 -18.05 -14.59 6.08
C GLY A 184 -16.63 -14.68 5.52
N ILE A 185 -16.46 -14.66 4.21
CA ILE A 185 -15.19 -14.65 3.48
C ILE A 185 -15.07 -13.35 2.70
N GLU A 186 -14.26 -12.42 3.21
CA GLU A 186 -14.12 -11.10 2.61
C GLU A 186 -13.02 -11.06 1.55
N VAL A 187 -13.44 -10.92 0.30
CA VAL A 187 -12.58 -10.69 -0.87
C VAL A 187 -13.09 -9.49 -1.66
N SER A 188 -12.33 -9.03 -2.66
CA SER A 188 -12.74 -7.90 -3.49
C SER A 188 -13.09 -8.34 -4.91
N ASN A 189 -14.13 -7.74 -5.51
CA ASN A 189 -14.30 -7.74 -6.95
C ASN A 189 -13.53 -6.55 -7.55
N ARG A 190 -12.61 -6.80 -8.49
CA ARG A 190 -11.84 -5.77 -9.21
C ARG A 190 -11.90 -6.05 -10.70
N ALA A 191 -12.66 -5.22 -11.41
CA ALA A 191 -12.88 -5.35 -12.86
C ALA A 191 -13.31 -6.77 -13.30
N GLY A 192 -14.15 -7.44 -12.50
CA GLY A 192 -14.62 -8.81 -12.77
C GLY A 192 -13.74 -9.92 -12.20
N ASN A 193 -12.56 -9.57 -11.66
CA ASN A 193 -11.66 -10.53 -11.01
C ASN A 193 -11.99 -10.66 -9.53
N LEU A 194 -11.95 -11.87 -9.00
CA LEU A 194 -11.89 -12.08 -7.55
C LEU A 194 -10.47 -11.76 -7.10
N ARG A 195 -10.30 -10.87 -6.13
CA ARG A 195 -9.00 -10.50 -5.57
C ARG A 195 -8.97 -10.86 -4.09
N ALA A 196 -8.13 -11.84 -3.76
CA ALA A 196 -7.74 -12.18 -2.40
C ALA A 196 -6.42 -11.48 -2.05
N SER A 197 -6.28 -11.06 -0.80
CA SER A 197 -5.07 -10.42 -0.27
C SER A 197 -4.81 -11.02 1.10
N PHE A 198 -3.71 -11.76 1.22
CA PHE A 198 -3.36 -12.46 2.46
C PHE A 198 -2.36 -11.63 3.26
N HIS A 199 -2.57 -11.54 4.56
CA HIS A 199 -1.69 -10.82 5.47
C HIS A 199 -1.58 -11.52 6.83
N LEU A 200 -0.88 -10.89 7.79
CA LEU A 200 -0.56 -11.41 9.13
C LEU A 200 -1.70 -12.03 9.92
N HIS A 201 -2.93 -11.56 9.72
CA HIS A 201 -4.11 -12.03 10.43
C HIS A 201 -4.79 -13.23 9.74
N ASN A 202 -4.29 -13.66 8.58
CA ASN A 202 -4.77 -14.84 7.86
C ASN A 202 -3.92 -16.06 8.18
N THR A 203 -4.55 -17.22 8.03
CA THR A 203 -3.97 -18.54 8.29
C THR A 203 -4.16 -19.47 7.10
N ALA A 204 -3.50 -20.63 7.10
CA ALA A 204 -3.73 -21.66 6.10
C ALA A 204 -5.20 -22.13 6.08
N ALA A 205 -5.88 -22.13 7.23
CA ALA A 205 -7.30 -22.49 7.31
C ALA A 205 -8.20 -21.47 6.60
N ASP A 206 -7.84 -20.19 6.60
CA ASP A 206 -8.58 -19.17 5.83
C ASP A 206 -8.42 -19.38 4.32
N VAL A 207 -7.22 -19.76 3.88
CA VAL A 207 -6.95 -20.14 2.48
C VAL A 207 -7.79 -21.36 2.08
N ASP A 208 -7.81 -22.39 2.92
CA ASP A 208 -8.56 -23.61 2.67
C ASP A 208 -10.07 -23.35 2.61
N ARG A 209 -10.59 -22.55 3.54
CA ARG A 209 -12.00 -22.14 3.53
C ARG A 209 -12.38 -21.36 2.26
N LEU A 210 -11.51 -20.50 1.76
CA LEU A 210 -11.73 -19.81 0.49
C LEU A 210 -11.69 -20.78 -0.70
N LEU A 211 -10.76 -21.73 -0.73
CA LEU A 211 -10.69 -22.76 -1.78
C LEU A 211 -11.92 -23.66 -1.79
N ASP A 212 -12.37 -24.10 -0.62
CA ASP A 212 -13.59 -24.91 -0.48
C ASP A 212 -14.80 -24.15 -1.03
N ALA A 213 -14.93 -22.86 -0.72
CA ALA A 213 -16.00 -22.00 -1.23
C ALA A 213 -15.92 -21.72 -2.75
N LEU A 214 -14.75 -21.95 -3.37
CA LEU A 214 -14.56 -21.85 -4.83
C LEU A 214 -14.69 -23.19 -5.55
N SER A 215 -14.73 -24.30 -4.80
CA SER A 215 -14.84 -25.65 -5.35
C SER A 215 -16.28 -26.08 -5.69
N GLY A 216 -17.29 -25.32 -5.21
CA GLY A 216 -18.72 -25.64 -5.36
C GLY A 216 -19.57 -24.42 -5.66
#